data_AF-J3ELP2-F1
#
_entry.id   AF-J3ELP2-F1
#
_cell.length_a   1.000
_cell.length_b   1.000
_cell.length_c   1.000
_cell.angle_alpha   90.00
_cell.angle_beta   90.00
_cell.angle_gamma   90.00
#
_symmetry.space_group_name_H-M   'P 1'
#
loop_
_entity.id
_entity.type
_entity.pdbx_description
1 polymer ?
#
loop_
_entity_poly.entity_id
_entity_poly.type
_entity_poly.pdbx_seq_one_letter_code
_entity_poly.pdbx_strand_id
1 'polypeptide(L)'
;MYPPALVARLCLALLCLSPLNLAHAAPTPGETDLIRERQDRLLDEQRRRLEELKELPGKAAKPAPPTAPADARCFPIKDIELKGADSLSDREKDRLLKPYIGQCLGVTQLNELLKVITDLYIEKGLVTSRAYLPQQDLSGGHLKVLVVEGRLEGLKGAQGSQLSDRELGMAFPGKSGELVNLREI
;
A
#
# COMPACT_ATOMS: atom_id res chain seq x y z
N MET A 1 19.74 -60.68 52.33
CA MET A 1 20.51 -61.33 51.25
C MET A 1 19.66 -61.28 49.98
N TYR A 2 19.88 -60.31 49.09
CA TYR A 2 19.17 -60.22 47.82
C TYR A 2 19.85 -61.11 46.77
N PRO A 3 19.09 -61.78 45.86
CA PRO A 3 19.65 -62.73 44.93
C PRO A 3 20.49 -62.02 43.84
N PRO A 4 21.68 -62.55 43.49
CA PRO A 4 22.62 -61.89 42.56
C PRO A 4 22.04 -61.71 41.14
N ALA A 5 21.04 -62.50 40.77
CA ALA A 5 20.37 -62.42 39.47
C ALA A 5 19.51 -61.15 39.28
N LEU A 6 19.02 -60.56 40.37
CA LEU A 6 18.15 -59.38 40.31
C LEU A 6 18.96 -58.10 40.13
N VAL A 7 20.17 -58.06 40.70
CA VAL A 7 21.14 -56.98 40.49
C VAL A 7 21.66 -56.97 39.05
N ALA A 8 21.99 -58.15 38.51
CA ALA A 8 22.47 -58.28 37.13
C ALA A 8 21.43 -57.81 36.09
N ARG A 9 20.14 -58.11 36.31
CA ARG A 9 19.05 -57.66 35.44
C ARG A 9 18.79 -56.15 35.54
N LEU A 10 18.95 -55.56 36.72
CA LEU A 10 18.81 -54.11 36.91
C LEU A 10 19.96 -53.33 36.22
N CYS A 11 21.18 -53.85 36.27
CA CYS A 11 22.34 -53.26 35.59
C CYS A 11 22.23 -53.35 34.06
N LEU A 12 21.70 -54.45 33.51
CA LEU A 12 21.52 -54.60 32.07
C LEU A 12 20.43 -53.64 31.53
N ALA A 13 19.35 -53.43 32.30
CA ALA A 13 18.31 -52.46 31.96
C ALA A 13 18.80 -51.01 32.00
N LEU A 14 19.66 -50.65 32.97
CA LEU A 14 20.25 -49.30 33.05
C LEU A 14 21.19 -48.99 31.87
N LEU A 15 21.89 -49.99 31.32
CA LEU A 15 22.80 -49.77 30.18
C LEU A 15 22.05 -49.42 28.89
N CYS A 16 20.85 -49.95 28.68
CA CYS A 16 20.04 -49.73 27.47
C CYS A 16 19.24 -48.41 27.49
N LEU A 17 19.15 -47.73 28.62
CA LEU A 17 18.48 -46.42 28.78
C LEU A 17 19.46 -45.23 28.64
N SER A 18 20.72 -45.49 28.33
CA SER A 18 21.71 -44.46 28.03
C SER A 18 21.31 -43.73 26.74
N PRO A 19 21.02 -42.42 26.76
CA PRO A 19 20.80 -41.69 25.52
C PRO A 19 22.11 -41.74 24.72
N LEU A 20 22.06 -42.31 23.52
CA LEU A 20 23.09 -42.11 22.51
C LEU A 20 23.15 -40.60 22.24
N ASN A 21 24.09 -39.92 22.89
CA ASN A 21 24.43 -38.56 22.57
C ASN A 21 25.04 -38.56 21.17
N LEU A 22 24.22 -38.33 20.15
CA LEU A 22 24.68 -37.93 18.84
C LEU A 22 25.37 -36.57 18.99
N ALA A 23 26.68 -36.61 19.22
CA ALA A 23 27.51 -35.42 19.17
C ALA A 23 27.39 -34.83 17.77
N HIS A 24 26.63 -33.75 17.64
CA HIS A 24 26.65 -32.94 16.43
C HIS A 24 28.00 -32.22 16.42
N ALA A 25 28.85 -32.58 15.46
CA ALA A 25 30.11 -31.90 15.26
C ALA A 25 29.85 -30.40 15.08
N ALA A 26 30.55 -29.57 15.86
CA ALA A 26 30.51 -28.13 15.66
C ALA A 26 31.01 -27.83 14.23
N PRO A 27 30.39 -26.88 13.52
CA PRO A 27 30.82 -26.52 12.17
C PRO A 27 32.29 -26.10 12.22
N THR A 28 33.07 -26.64 11.31
CA THR A 28 34.49 -26.32 11.20
C THR A 28 34.66 -24.84 10.79
N PRO A 29 35.80 -24.21 11.11
CA PRO A 29 36.07 -22.82 10.69
C PRO A 29 35.84 -22.57 9.19
N GLY A 30 36.19 -23.54 8.33
CA GLY A 30 35.92 -23.45 6.88
C GLY A 30 34.43 -23.56 6.52
N GLU A 31 33.64 -24.36 7.25
CA GLU A 31 32.18 -24.41 7.06
C GLU A 31 31.52 -23.12 7.51
N THR A 32 31.97 -22.50 8.61
CA THR A 32 31.46 -21.19 9.05
C THR A 32 31.73 -20.09 8.04
N ASP A 33 32.90 -20.10 7.39
CA ASP A 33 33.24 -19.11 6.36
C ASP A 33 32.35 -19.28 5.11
N LEU A 34 32.11 -20.52 4.68
CA LEU A 34 31.20 -20.81 3.55
C LEU A 34 29.74 -20.43 3.86
N ILE A 35 29.28 -20.65 5.10
CA ILE A 35 27.94 -20.23 5.55
C ILE A 35 27.83 -18.70 5.54
N ARG A 36 28.87 -18.00 5.99
CA ARG A 36 28.92 -16.54 6.02
C ARG A 36 28.90 -15.95 4.62
N GLU A 37 29.74 -16.47 3.72
CA GLU A 37 29.77 -16.03 2.32
C GLU A 37 28.41 -16.25 1.62
N ARG A 38 27.75 -17.38 1.90
CA ARG A 38 26.41 -17.65 1.37
C ARG A 38 25.35 -16.69 1.92
N GLN A 39 25.41 -16.33 3.20
CA GLN A 39 24.52 -15.32 3.79
C GLN A 39 24.73 -13.94 3.15
N ASP A 40 25.99 -13.52 2.99
CA ASP A 40 26.32 -12.22 2.41
C ASP A 40 25.82 -12.10 0.97
N ARG A 41 25.99 -13.16 0.15
CA ARG A 41 25.44 -13.19 -1.22
C ARG A 41 23.92 -13.04 -1.25
N LEU A 42 23.21 -13.73 -0.36
CA LEU A 42 21.75 -13.64 -0.27
C LEU A 42 21.29 -12.23 0.12
N LEU A 43 21.99 -11.58 1.06
CA LEU A 43 21.69 -10.21 1.46
C LEU A 43 21.93 -9.22 0.32
N ASP A 44 23.01 -9.39 -0.43
CA ASP A 44 23.32 -8.55 -1.59
C ASP A 44 22.30 -8.72 -2.72
N GLU A 45 21.86 -9.96 -2.99
CA GLU A 45 20.77 -10.23 -3.93
C GLU A 45 19.46 -9.55 -3.49
N GLN A 46 19.10 -9.63 -2.21
CA GLN A 46 17.91 -8.94 -1.70
C GLN A 46 18.01 -7.42 -1.84
N ARG A 47 19.19 -6.84 -1.56
CA ARG A 47 19.43 -5.39 -1.73
C ARG A 47 19.27 -4.97 -3.18
N ARG A 48 19.90 -5.69 -4.11
CA ARG A 48 19.78 -5.42 -5.56
C ARG A 48 18.33 -5.48 -6.02
N ARG A 49 17.59 -6.49 -5.58
CA ARG A 49 16.17 -6.64 -5.93
C ARG A 49 15.33 -5.48 -5.40
N LEU A 50 15.56 -5.04 -4.16
CA LEU A 50 14.88 -3.86 -3.61
C LEU A 50 15.20 -2.58 -4.38
N GLU A 51 16.43 -2.44 -4.86
CA GLU A 51 16.85 -1.29 -5.66
C GLU A 51 16.20 -1.30 -7.04
N GLU A 52 16.16 -2.45 -7.72
CA GLU A 52 15.43 -2.64 -8.98
C GLU A 52 13.94 -2.30 -8.83
N LEU A 53 13.29 -2.75 -7.74
CA LEU A 53 11.90 -2.37 -7.45
C LEU A 53 11.70 -0.86 -7.24
N LYS A 54 12.69 -0.14 -6.70
CA LYS A 54 12.64 1.32 -6.52
C LYS A 54 12.82 2.09 -7.83
N GLU A 55 13.51 1.49 -8.80
CA GLU A 55 13.75 2.03 -10.14
C GLU A 55 12.60 1.73 -11.12
N LEU A 56 11.66 0.86 -10.76
CA LEU A 56 10.46 0.62 -11.57
C LEU A 56 9.68 1.94 -11.79
N PRO A 57 9.28 2.24 -13.04
CA PRO A 57 8.51 3.43 -13.34
C PRO A 57 7.14 3.36 -12.64
N GLY A 58 6.90 4.32 -11.75
CA GLY A 58 5.75 4.31 -10.84
C GLY A 58 5.86 5.26 -9.65
N LYS A 59 7.02 5.90 -9.43
CA LYS A 59 7.12 7.02 -8.48
C LYS A 59 6.17 8.14 -8.93
N ALA A 60 5.13 8.35 -8.14
CA ALA A 60 4.22 9.49 -8.28
C ALA A 60 5.04 10.79 -8.34
N ALA A 61 4.77 11.60 -9.36
CA ALA A 61 5.35 12.92 -9.48
C ALA A 61 4.95 13.72 -8.24
N LYS A 62 5.94 14.14 -7.46
CA LYS A 62 5.76 15.06 -6.33
C LYS A 62 4.96 16.28 -6.85
N PRO A 63 3.97 16.82 -6.12
CA PRO A 63 3.25 18.01 -6.55
C PRO A 63 4.24 19.14 -6.78
N ALA A 64 4.54 19.38 -8.06
CA ALA A 64 5.40 20.47 -8.50
C ALA A 64 4.50 21.66 -8.81
N PRO A 65 5.02 22.89 -8.73
CA PRO A 65 4.31 24.05 -9.27
C PRO A 65 3.90 23.77 -10.72
N PRO A 66 2.79 24.31 -11.22
CA PRO A 66 2.36 24.09 -12.59
C PRO A 66 3.48 24.48 -13.58
N THR A 67 4.13 23.49 -14.17
CA THR A 67 5.22 23.68 -15.17
C THR A 67 4.68 23.73 -16.60
N ALA A 68 3.38 23.53 -16.80
CA ALA A 68 2.76 23.62 -18.11
C ALA A 68 2.84 25.05 -18.64
N PRO A 69 3.12 25.26 -19.94
CA PRO A 69 3.15 26.58 -20.54
C PRO A 69 1.87 27.34 -20.20
N ALA A 70 2.02 28.60 -19.79
CA ALA A 70 0.89 29.44 -19.47
C ALA A 70 0.00 29.57 -20.72
N ASP A 71 -1.26 29.15 -20.59
CA ASP A 71 -2.23 29.36 -21.66
C ASP A 71 -2.36 30.87 -21.94
N ALA A 72 -2.52 31.26 -23.21
CA ALA A 72 -2.65 32.66 -23.61
C ALA A 72 -3.84 33.40 -22.94
N ARG A 73 -4.79 32.65 -22.38
CA ARG A 73 -5.89 33.14 -21.54
C ARG A 73 -5.93 32.29 -20.26
N CYS A 74 -5.92 32.96 -19.11
CA CYS A 74 -6.00 32.33 -17.80
C CYS A 74 -6.95 33.10 -16.88
N PHE A 75 -7.41 32.43 -15.83
CA PHE A 75 -8.32 32.99 -14.82
C PHE A 75 -7.56 33.23 -13.52
N PRO A 76 -7.63 34.44 -12.92
CA PRO A 76 -7.00 34.70 -11.63
C PRO A 76 -7.78 34.01 -10.51
N ILE A 77 -7.17 33.04 -9.85
CA ILE A 77 -7.81 32.26 -8.79
C ILE A 77 -7.42 32.84 -7.43
N LYS A 78 -8.40 33.30 -6.66
CA LYS A 78 -8.21 33.86 -5.30
C LYS A 78 -8.41 32.81 -4.22
N ASP A 79 -9.31 31.88 -4.44
CA ASP A 79 -9.67 30.81 -3.52
C ASP A 79 -10.19 29.59 -4.28
N ILE A 80 -10.05 28.44 -3.64
CA ILE A 80 -10.48 27.15 -4.17
C ILE A 80 -11.32 26.46 -3.11
N GLU A 81 -12.57 26.13 -3.46
CA GLU A 81 -13.48 25.36 -2.63
C GLU A 81 -13.51 23.91 -3.13
N LEU A 82 -13.09 22.97 -2.29
CA LEU A 82 -13.14 21.53 -2.59
C LEU A 82 -14.34 20.87 -1.91
N LYS A 83 -15.34 20.47 -2.70
CA LYS A 83 -16.56 19.80 -2.24
C LYS A 83 -16.49 18.29 -2.42
N GLY A 84 -17.23 17.55 -1.60
CA GLY A 84 -17.35 16.08 -1.71
C GLY A 84 -16.07 15.31 -1.39
N ALA A 85 -15.10 15.96 -0.76
CA ALA A 85 -13.82 15.38 -0.37
C ALA A 85 -13.78 15.09 1.14
N ASP A 86 -14.72 14.28 1.62
CA ASP A 86 -14.92 14.01 3.05
C ASP A 86 -13.83 13.08 3.62
N SER A 87 -13.20 12.27 2.77
CA SER A 87 -12.08 11.39 3.15
C SER A 87 -10.72 12.10 3.28
N LEU A 88 -10.64 13.38 2.87
CA LEU A 88 -9.45 14.21 3.02
C LEU A 88 -9.57 15.09 4.26
N SER A 89 -8.53 15.10 5.09
CA SER A 89 -8.39 16.06 6.18
C SER A 89 -8.15 17.48 5.64
N ASP A 90 -8.51 18.50 6.42
CA ASP A 90 -8.32 19.89 6.01
C ASP A 90 -6.85 20.21 5.72
N ARG A 91 -5.91 19.60 6.47
CA ARG A 91 -4.47 19.73 6.22
C ARG A 91 -4.05 19.16 4.86
N GLU A 92 -4.64 18.03 4.45
CA GLU A 92 -4.38 17.46 3.12
C GLU A 92 -4.92 18.37 2.02
N LYS A 93 -6.15 18.90 2.19
CA LYS A 93 -6.78 19.85 1.26
C LYS A 93 -5.94 21.12 1.12
N ASP A 94 -5.56 21.74 2.23
CA ASP A 94 -4.77 22.96 2.23
C ASP A 94 -3.42 22.76 1.54
N ARG A 95 -2.70 21.68 1.89
CA ARG A 95 -1.40 21.37 1.27
C ARG A 95 -1.51 21.18 -0.24
N LEU A 96 -2.59 20.55 -0.69
CA LEU A 96 -2.86 20.25 -2.09
C LEU A 96 -3.22 21.49 -2.90
N LEU A 97 -4.03 22.39 -2.33
CA LEU A 97 -4.57 23.56 -3.03
C LEU A 97 -3.66 24.79 -2.96
N LYS A 98 -2.85 24.91 -1.91
CA LYS A 98 -1.95 26.07 -1.67
C LYS A 98 -1.10 26.49 -2.88
N PRO A 99 -0.53 25.59 -3.70
CA PRO A 99 0.25 25.99 -4.88
C PRO A 99 -0.55 26.72 -5.98
N TYR A 100 -1.87 26.56 -6.00
CA TYR A 100 -2.76 27.07 -7.05
C TYR A 100 -3.51 28.34 -6.64
N ILE A 101 -3.56 28.64 -5.33
CA ILE A 101 -4.18 29.85 -4.79
C ILE A 101 -3.32 31.07 -5.13
N GLY A 102 -3.95 32.14 -5.64
CA GLY A 102 -3.28 33.37 -6.06
C GLY A 102 -2.59 33.28 -7.41
N GLN A 103 -2.77 32.17 -8.16
CA GLN A 103 -2.18 31.97 -9.48
C GLN A 103 -3.19 32.29 -10.59
N CYS A 104 -2.67 32.56 -11.79
CA CYS A 104 -3.49 32.61 -12.99
C CYS A 104 -3.51 31.22 -13.64
N LEU A 105 -4.66 30.53 -13.58
CA LEU A 105 -4.78 29.17 -14.09
C LEU A 105 -5.45 29.16 -15.46
N GLY A 106 -4.77 28.59 -16.45
CA GLY A 106 -5.35 28.23 -17.74
C GLY A 106 -6.05 26.87 -17.66
N VAL A 107 -6.62 26.44 -18.79
CA VAL A 107 -7.28 25.13 -18.92
C VAL A 107 -6.29 24.00 -18.60
N THR A 108 -5.04 24.14 -19.05
CA THR A 108 -4.01 23.13 -18.80
C THR A 108 -3.71 23.00 -17.30
N GLN A 109 -3.57 24.12 -16.59
CA GLN A 109 -3.30 24.11 -15.15
C GLN A 109 -4.51 23.67 -14.33
N LEU A 110 -5.74 23.98 -14.77
CA LEU A 110 -6.96 23.46 -14.15
C LEU A 110 -7.05 21.92 -14.28
N ASN A 111 -6.74 21.37 -15.46
CA ASN A 111 -6.70 19.92 -15.65
C ASN A 111 -5.62 19.26 -14.79
N GLU A 112 -4.45 19.91 -14.65
CA GLU A 112 -3.39 19.42 -13.75
C GLU A 112 -3.84 19.43 -12.28
N LEU A 113 -4.54 20.47 -11.84
CA LEU A 113 -5.13 20.51 -10.49
C LEU A 113 -6.09 19.33 -10.27
N LEU A 114 -7.01 19.07 -11.21
CA LEU A 114 -7.93 17.94 -11.11
C LEU A 114 -7.19 16.60 -11.06
N LYS A 115 -6.13 16.46 -11.87
CA LYS A 115 -5.27 15.29 -11.89
C LYS A 115 -4.57 15.10 -10.55
N VAL A 116 -3.93 16.13 -10.02
CA VAL A 116 -3.23 16.09 -8.72
C VAL A 116 -4.18 15.74 -7.57
N ILE A 117 -5.41 16.26 -7.59
CA ILE A 117 -6.43 15.85 -6.61
C ILE A 117 -6.77 14.36 -6.78
N THR A 118 -7.02 13.91 -8.00
CA THR A 118 -7.38 12.50 -8.28
C THR A 118 -6.24 11.54 -7.92
N ASP A 119 -4.99 11.92 -8.21
CA ASP A 119 -3.79 11.14 -7.90
C ASP A 119 -3.64 10.95 -6.38
N LEU A 120 -3.96 11.96 -5.56
CA LEU A 120 -3.97 11.82 -4.10
C LEU A 120 -4.94 10.72 -3.63
N TYR A 121 -6.12 10.60 -4.26
CA TYR A 121 -7.07 9.53 -3.95
C TYR A 121 -6.52 8.16 -4.36
N ILE A 122 -5.93 8.07 -5.56
CA ILE A 122 -5.30 6.84 -6.06
C ILE A 122 -4.17 6.41 -5.12
N GLU A 123 -3.33 7.34 -4.66
CA GLU A 123 -2.26 7.08 -3.68
C GLU A 123 -2.80 6.56 -2.33
N LYS A 124 -4.04 6.89 -1.96
CA LYS A 124 -4.74 6.38 -0.78
C LYS A 124 -5.45 5.03 -1.03
N GLY A 125 -5.45 4.54 -2.27
CA GLY A 125 -6.11 3.31 -2.71
C GLY A 125 -7.56 3.50 -3.17
N LEU A 126 -8.07 4.75 -3.17
CA LEU A 126 -9.46 5.11 -3.47
C LEU A 126 -9.69 5.31 -4.98
N VAL A 127 -9.43 4.29 -5.79
CA VAL A 127 -9.35 4.41 -7.26
C VAL A 127 -10.66 4.74 -7.98
N THR A 128 -11.80 4.52 -7.33
CA THR A 128 -13.12 4.87 -7.86
C THR A 128 -13.50 6.32 -7.60
N SER A 129 -12.62 7.10 -6.97
CA SER A 129 -12.86 8.51 -6.63
C SER A 129 -12.19 9.43 -7.64
N ARG A 130 -12.88 10.50 -8.06
CA ARG A 130 -12.38 11.43 -9.10
C ARG A 130 -12.79 12.87 -8.82
N ALA A 131 -11.89 13.81 -9.13
CA ALA A 131 -12.18 15.23 -9.12
C ALA A 131 -12.73 15.71 -10.48
N TYR A 132 -13.67 16.64 -10.45
CA TYR A 132 -14.26 17.26 -11.62
C TYR A 132 -14.53 18.75 -11.39
N LEU A 133 -14.58 19.48 -12.49
CA LEU A 133 -14.87 20.90 -12.49
C LEU A 133 -16.32 21.14 -12.97
N PRO A 134 -17.25 21.51 -12.08
CA PRO A 134 -18.61 21.85 -12.48
C PRO A 134 -18.62 23.13 -13.32
N GLN A 135 -19.67 23.31 -14.13
CA GLN A 135 -19.91 24.55 -14.86
C GLN A 135 -20.08 25.70 -13.86
N GLN A 136 -19.27 26.75 -14.01
CA GLN A 136 -19.22 27.89 -13.10
C GLN A 136 -18.63 29.11 -13.79
N ASP A 137 -18.86 30.28 -13.20
CA ASP A 137 -18.18 31.52 -13.60
C ASP A 137 -16.94 31.75 -12.72
N LEU A 138 -15.79 31.91 -13.36
CA LEU A 138 -14.50 32.15 -12.70
C LEU A 138 -14.10 33.62 -12.66
N SER A 139 -14.95 34.54 -13.15
CA SER A 139 -14.67 35.98 -13.19
C SER A 139 -14.44 36.58 -11.81
N GLY A 140 -15.05 36.01 -10.77
CA GLY A 140 -14.84 36.42 -9.37
C GLY A 140 -13.53 35.91 -8.75
N GLY A 141 -12.88 34.94 -9.38
CA GLY A 141 -11.69 34.24 -8.87
C GLY A 141 -11.97 33.13 -7.86
N HIS A 142 -13.23 32.73 -7.69
CA HIS A 142 -13.64 31.63 -6.83
C HIS A 142 -13.73 30.33 -7.63
N LEU A 143 -12.84 29.37 -7.38
CA LEU A 143 -12.83 28.08 -8.09
C LEU A 143 -13.48 26.99 -7.24
N LYS A 144 -14.55 26.38 -7.74
CA LYS A 144 -15.21 25.23 -7.09
C LYS A 144 -14.77 23.95 -7.78
N VAL A 145 -14.17 23.05 -7.03
CA VAL A 145 -13.85 21.69 -7.47
C VAL A 145 -14.72 20.72 -6.70
N LEU A 146 -15.30 19.74 -7.39
CA LEU A 146 -16.13 18.72 -6.77
C LEU A 146 -15.44 17.37 -6.92
N VAL A 147 -15.41 16.60 -5.84
CA VAL A 147 -14.91 15.23 -5.84
C VAL A 147 -16.12 14.30 -5.73
N VAL A 148 -16.21 13.32 -6.61
CA VAL A 148 -17.08 12.16 -6.40
C VAL A 148 -16.24 11.08 -5.75
N GLU A 149 -16.56 10.77 -4.50
CA GLU A 149 -16.00 9.62 -3.81
C GLU A 149 -16.80 8.36 -4.15
N GLY A 150 -16.13 7.37 -4.72
CA GLY A 150 -16.77 6.12 -5.11
C GLY A 150 -17.03 5.22 -3.91
N ARG A 151 -18.26 4.72 -3.78
CA ARG A 151 -18.71 3.85 -2.69
C ARG A 151 -19.12 2.48 -3.22
N LEU A 152 -18.90 1.45 -2.41
CA LEU A 152 -19.29 0.09 -2.74
C LEU A 152 -20.82 -0.04 -2.67
N GLU A 153 -21.50 -0.31 -3.78
CA GLU A 153 -22.94 -0.57 -3.73
C GLU A 153 -23.23 -1.96 -3.13
N GLY A 154 -22.48 -2.97 -3.58
CA GLY A 154 -22.55 -4.33 -3.08
C GLY A 154 -21.69 -5.28 -3.89
N LEU A 155 -21.64 -6.54 -3.44
CA LEU A 155 -20.89 -7.61 -4.06
C LEU A 155 -21.86 -8.59 -4.70
N LYS A 156 -21.53 -9.08 -5.91
CA LYS A 156 -22.31 -10.09 -6.61
C LYS A 156 -21.36 -11.13 -7.20
N GLY A 157 -21.71 -12.39 -7.05
CA GLY A 157 -20.99 -13.48 -7.71
C GLY A 157 -21.06 -13.34 -9.23
N ALA A 158 -20.04 -13.83 -9.93
CA ALA A 158 -20.05 -13.90 -11.39
C ALA A 158 -21.20 -14.79 -11.88
N GLN A 159 -21.60 -14.64 -13.14
CA GLN A 159 -22.69 -15.41 -13.70
C GLN A 159 -22.40 -16.92 -13.65
N GLY A 160 -23.30 -17.70 -13.05
CA GLY A 160 -23.11 -19.14 -12.80
C GLY A 160 -22.37 -19.47 -11.49
N SER A 161 -21.96 -18.47 -10.72
CA SER A 161 -21.44 -18.67 -9.36
C SER A 161 -22.55 -19.12 -8.41
N GLN A 162 -22.24 -20.08 -7.54
CA GLN A 162 -23.11 -20.53 -6.44
C GLN A 162 -22.67 -19.94 -5.09
N LEU A 163 -21.85 -18.88 -5.11
CA LEU A 163 -21.43 -18.22 -3.88
C LEU A 163 -22.63 -17.57 -3.18
N SER A 164 -22.80 -17.93 -1.93
CA SER A 164 -23.74 -17.26 -1.01
C SER A 164 -23.22 -15.88 -0.59
N ASP A 165 -24.12 -15.01 -0.15
CA ASP A 165 -23.76 -13.68 0.38
C ASP A 165 -22.76 -13.78 1.55
N ARG A 166 -22.86 -14.85 2.35
CA ARG A 166 -21.94 -15.11 3.45
C ARG A 166 -20.52 -15.40 2.95
N GLU A 167 -20.38 -16.21 1.91
CA GLU A 167 -19.08 -16.52 1.32
C GLU A 167 -18.47 -15.27 0.67
N LEU A 168 -19.27 -14.45 0.00
CA LEU A 168 -18.82 -13.15 -0.55
C LEU A 168 -18.33 -12.21 0.56
N GLY A 169 -19.06 -12.12 1.67
CA GLY A 169 -18.67 -11.31 2.82
C GLY A 169 -17.46 -11.85 3.61
N MET A 170 -17.09 -13.12 3.44
CA MET A 170 -15.82 -13.65 3.99
C MET A 170 -14.64 -13.44 3.05
N ALA A 171 -14.89 -13.38 1.74
CA ALA A 171 -13.85 -13.15 0.74
C ALA A 171 -13.42 -11.68 0.66
N PHE A 172 -14.31 -10.74 0.97
CA PHE A 172 -14.07 -9.30 0.86
C PHE A 172 -14.40 -8.58 2.18
N PRO A 173 -13.44 -7.86 2.79
CA PRO A 173 -13.62 -7.25 4.10
C PRO A 173 -14.47 -5.96 4.08
N GLY A 174 -14.59 -5.28 2.94
CA GLY A 174 -15.32 -4.02 2.85
C GLY A 174 -16.84 -4.19 2.79
N LYS A 175 -17.58 -3.15 3.22
CA LYS A 175 -19.05 -3.19 3.32
C LYS A 175 -19.72 -2.27 2.33
N SER A 176 -20.97 -2.58 1.98
CA SER A 176 -21.82 -1.68 1.18
C SER A 176 -21.94 -0.30 1.84
N GLY A 177 -21.78 0.75 1.05
CA GLY A 177 -21.82 2.15 1.45
C GLY A 177 -20.46 2.75 1.85
N GLU A 178 -19.45 1.90 2.11
CA GLU A 178 -18.09 2.35 2.42
C GLU A 178 -17.36 2.77 1.14
N LEU A 179 -16.29 3.55 1.32
CA LEU A 179 -15.43 3.95 0.21
C LEU A 179 -14.70 2.73 -0.35
N VAL A 180 -14.69 2.56 -1.67
CA VAL A 180 -13.96 1.45 -2.29
C VAL A 180 -12.47 1.72 -2.21
N ASN A 181 -11.72 0.81 -1.58
CA ASN A 181 -10.27 0.88 -1.49
C ASN A 181 -9.61 -0.38 -2.06
N LEU A 182 -8.74 -0.24 -3.06
CA LEU A 182 -8.01 -1.37 -3.67
C LEU A 182 -7.13 -2.15 -2.68
N ARG A 183 -6.72 -1.54 -1.58
CA ARG A 183 -5.89 -2.20 -0.57
C ARG A 183 -6.66 -3.19 0.30
N GLU A 184 -7.99 -3.11 0.25
CA GLU A 184 -8.91 -3.96 1.00
C GLU A 184 -9.50 -5.07 0.12
N ILE A 185 -9.15 -5.11 -1.17
CA ILE A 185 -9.65 -6.10 -2.15
C ILE A 185 -8.65 -7.22 -2.36
#